data_AF-A0A803QSB1-F1
#
_entry.id   AF-A0A803QSB1-F1
#
_cell.length_a   1.000
_cell.length_b   1.000
_cell.length_c   1.000
_cell.angle_alpha   90.00
_cell.angle_beta   90.00
_cell.angle_gamma   90.00
#
_symmetry.space_group_name_H-M   'P 1'
#
loop_
_entity.id
_entity.type
_entity.pdbx_description
1 polymer ?
#
loop_
_entity_poly.entity_id
_entity_poly.type
_entity_poly.pdbx_seq_one_letter_code
_entity_poly.pdbx_strand_id
1 'polypeptide(L)'
;MRLLDQQWCDDESILLLKDENTIRKLVNMFQGIRSVASSLGTGIIYRTLLMPQGVLCIYRRSRGLIRERIGRGWSSSSETSYMELLRSLGTEILKLFGTWFDKAERTEKEFLPPVMSLIVVEFVGCSLGSIDSELFLLLASIVKTCTLEWKIETLDNYHEHCLNFFVLIRAIVTHCLDALVVANFQFFMDLVTWAVRHTGRNIAESGLTVLLEMLKQFQISEFRNKFYKKYLLSILELIFGVLTDSLHKPGFKLHVMVLHHLFCLAGEGGLLTRAEPLWHVSNCPYRSSNEIFVRKYVTELITPFCVKVNSTANDDVNALFSSTHTADSFMRSVRNFLRQSDEFSEYDRDLFPELEEHDAAEREETRRLIRGIYNRTMKD
;
A
#
# COMPACT_ATOMS: atom_id res chain seq x y z
N MET A 1 -32.22 17.99 -13.56
CA MET A 1 -30.88 17.79 -12.97
C MET A 1 -30.22 19.07 -12.49
N ARG A 2 -30.43 20.26 -13.10
CA ARG A 2 -30.03 21.57 -12.50
C ARG A 2 -30.60 21.86 -11.10
N LEU A 3 -31.64 21.13 -10.71
CA LEU A 3 -32.28 21.21 -9.39
C LEU A 3 -31.44 20.57 -8.27
N LEU A 4 -30.42 19.75 -8.55
CA LEU A 4 -29.67 19.07 -7.48
C LEU A 4 -28.60 19.94 -6.82
N ASP A 5 -28.02 20.94 -7.51
CA ASP A 5 -26.91 21.73 -6.95
C ASP A 5 -27.32 22.81 -5.94
N GLN A 6 -28.50 23.42 -6.09
CA GLN A 6 -28.93 24.50 -5.19
C GLN A 6 -29.78 24.03 -4.01
N GLN A 7 -30.40 22.85 -4.11
CA GLN A 7 -31.43 22.38 -3.16
C GLN A 7 -30.95 21.34 -2.15
N TRP A 8 -29.71 20.83 -2.25
CA TRP A 8 -29.25 19.69 -1.42
C TRP A 8 -28.15 20.03 -0.42
N CYS A 9 -27.63 21.26 -0.46
CA CYS A 9 -26.62 21.72 0.48
C CYS A 9 -27.17 22.77 1.46
N ASP A 10 -28.51 22.93 1.53
CA ASP A 10 -29.20 23.70 2.56
C ASP A 10 -29.70 22.80 3.72
N ASP A 11 -30.01 23.38 4.88
CA ASP A 11 -30.48 22.61 6.05
C ASP A 11 -31.89 22.02 5.85
N GLU A 12 -32.68 22.54 4.90
CA GLU A 12 -34.02 22.01 4.58
C GLU A 12 -33.95 20.66 3.85
N SER A 13 -32.89 20.43 3.06
CA SER A 13 -32.56 19.16 2.40
C SER A 13 -32.59 17.95 3.34
N ILE A 14 -32.22 18.18 4.60
CA ILE A 14 -32.16 17.19 5.67
C ILE A 14 -33.54 16.61 5.95
N LEU A 15 -34.57 17.45 5.87
CA LEU A 15 -35.96 17.07 6.13
C LEU A 15 -36.48 16.13 5.03
N LEU A 16 -36.01 16.30 3.79
CA LEU A 16 -36.35 15.41 2.67
C LEU A 16 -35.83 13.99 2.90
N LEU A 17 -34.66 13.84 3.51
CA LEU A 17 -34.10 12.52 3.87
C LEU A 17 -34.75 11.90 5.11
N LYS A 18 -35.71 12.55 5.77
CA LYS A 18 -36.52 11.92 6.82
C LYS A 18 -37.70 11.12 6.25
N ASP A 19 -38.12 11.37 5.01
CA ASP A 19 -39.21 10.65 4.35
C ASP A 19 -38.68 9.43 3.56
N GLU A 20 -39.15 8.24 3.95
CA GLU A 20 -38.80 6.97 3.28
C GLU A 20 -39.18 6.94 1.80
N ASN A 21 -40.30 7.58 1.42
CA ASN A 21 -40.72 7.61 0.02
C ASN A 21 -39.77 8.44 -0.84
N THR A 22 -39.28 9.55 -0.29
CA THR A 22 -38.25 10.39 -0.93
C THR A 22 -36.94 9.63 -1.06
N ILE A 23 -36.49 8.91 -0.03
CA ILE A 23 -35.28 8.07 -0.11
C ILE A 23 -35.43 7.01 -1.21
N ARG A 24 -36.58 6.32 -1.28
CA ARG A 24 -36.84 5.29 -2.31
C ARG A 24 -36.80 5.87 -3.73
N LYS A 25 -37.36 7.07 -3.93
CA LYS A 25 -37.28 7.78 -5.22
C LYS A 25 -35.84 8.10 -5.60
N LEU A 26 -35.02 8.55 -4.65
CA LEU A 26 -33.60 8.83 -4.90
C LEU A 26 -32.82 7.56 -5.24
N VAL A 27 -33.06 6.45 -4.54
CA VAL A 27 -32.44 5.15 -4.85
C VAL A 27 -32.75 4.75 -6.29
N ASN A 28 -34.03 4.77 -6.68
CA ASN A 28 -34.45 4.42 -8.04
C ASN A 28 -33.84 5.36 -9.09
N MET A 29 -33.75 6.66 -8.78
CA MET A 29 -33.14 7.66 -9.64
C MET A 29 -31.65 7.36 -9.87
N PHE A 30 -30.87 7.14 -8.81
CA PHE A 30 -29.44 6.84 -8.92
C PHE A 30 -29.17 5.51 -9.60
N GLN A 31 -30.01 4.49 -9.38
CA GLN A 31 -29.97 3.24 -10.13
C GLN A 31 -30.17 3.47 -11.63
N GLY A 32 -31.19 4.25 -12.01
CA GLY A 32 -31.45 4.59 -13.41
C GLY A 32 -30.28 5.33 -14.05
N ILE A 33 -29.74 6.34 -13.37
CA ILE A 33 -28.56 7.09 -13.85
C ILE A 33 -27.36 6.14 -14.01
N ARG A 34 -27.12 5.24 -13.05
CA ARG A 34 -26.03 4.26 -13.10
C ARG A 34 -26.17 3.31 -14.30
N SER A 35 -27.34 2.76 -14.55
CA SER A 35 -27.60 1.87 -15.70
C SER A 35 -27.40 2.57 -17.05
N VAL A 36 -27.76 3.84 -17.13
CA VAL A 36 -27.52 4.68 -18.30
C VAL A 36 -26.02 4.94 -18.46
N ALA A 37 -25.34 5.30 -17.36
CA ALA A 37 -23.90 5.57 -17.33
C ALA A 37 -23.05 4.36 -17.74
N SER A 38 -23.39 3.16 -17.27
CA SER A 38 -22.68 1.92 -17.64
C SER A 38 -22.79 1.59 -19.12
N SER A 39 -23.89 1.98 -19.77
CA SER A 39 -24.24 1.61 -21.15
C SER A 39 -23.72 2.62 -22.19
N LEU A 40 -23.74 3.91 -21.87
CA LEU A 40 -23.50 4.99 -22.85
C LEU A 40 -22.08 5.54 -22.87
N GLY A 41 -21.22 5.15 -21.92
CA GLY A 41 -19.82 5.57 -21.87
C GLY A 41 -19.61 7.04 -21.49
N THR A 42 -18.34 7.43 -21.44
CA THR A 42 -17.74 8.66 -20.89
C THR A 42 -18.49 9.95 -21.20
N GLY A 43 -18.88 10.15 -22.46
CA GLY A 43 -19.41 11.42 -22.94
C GLY A 43 -20.80 11.80 -22.42
N ILE A 44 -21.60 10.81 -21.97
CA ILE A 44 -22.93 11.03 -21.38
C ILE A 44 -22.87 11.09 -19.86
N ILE A 45 -21.98 10.32 -19.22
CA ILE A 45 -21.80 10.41 -17.77
C ILE A 45 -21.38 11.83 -17.39
N TYR A 46 -20.41 12.41 -18.11
CA TYR A 46 -19.95 13.78 -17.84
C TYR A 46 -21.05 14.84 -18.00
N ARG A 47 -21.91 14.72 -19.03
CA ARG A 47 -23.02 15.67 -19.25
C ARG A 47 -24.20 15.46 -18.31
N THR A 48 -24.39 14.25 -17.81
CA THR A 48 -25.51 13.90 -16.91
C THR A 48 -25.14 14.17 -15.46
N LEU A 49 -23.90 13.90 -15.05
CA LEU A 49 -23.35 14.12 -13.69
C LEU A 49 -22.64 15.47 -13.51
N LEU A 50 -23.07 16.50 -14.23
CA LEU A 50 -22.59 17.90 -14.12
C LEU A 50 -22.72 18.54 -12.71
N MET A 51 -23.04 17.77 -11.67
CA MET A 51 -23.33 18.22 -10.31
C MET A 51 -22.79 17.25 -9.25
N PRO A 52 -21.46 17.04 -9.15
CA PRO A 52 -20.86 16.17 -8.15
C PRO A 52 -21.18 16.63 -6.71
N GLN A 53 -21.30 17.93 -6.49
CA GLN A 53 -21.51 18.48 -5.15
C GLN A 53 -22.87 18.12 -4.56
N GLY A 54 -23.96 18.22 -5.33
CA GLY A 54 -25.28 17.78 -4.84
C GLY A 54 -25.31 16.30 -4.46
N VAL A 55 -24.72 15.42 -5.27
CA VAL A 55 -24.64 13.98 -4.98
C VAL A 55 -23.77 13.70 -3.74
N LEU A 56 -22.65 14.40 -3.59
CA LEU A 56 -21.80 14.33 -2.39
C LEU A 56 -22.52 14.83 -1.14
N CYS A 57 -23.29 15.93 -1.24
CA CYS A 57 -24.12 16.46 -0.15
C CYS A 57 -25.15 15.40 0.30
N ILE A 58 -25.87 14.77 -0.64
CA ILE A 58 -26.84 13.70 -0.36
C ILE A 58 -26.17 12.53 0.37
N TYR A 59 -25.02 12.07 -0.12
CA TYR A 59 -24.27 10.98 0.51
C TYR A 59 -23.84 11.34 1.93
N ARG A 60 -23.16 12.48 2.11
CA ARG A 60 -22.68 12.91 3.43
C ARG A 60 -23.83 13.03 4.43
N ARG A 61 -24.98 13.54 3.98
CA ARG A 61 -26.15 13.69 4.86
C ARG A 61 -26.82 12.36 5.20
N SER A 62 -26.97 11.45 4.24
CA SER A 62 -27.52 10.11 4.51
C SER A 62 -26.64 9.35 5.51
N ARG A 63 -25.31 9.43 5.36
CA ARG A 63 -24.34 8.85 6.32
C ARG A 63 -24.39 9.53 7.68
N GLY A 64 -24.51 10.86 7.70
CA GLY A 64 -24.68 11.63 8.95
C GLY A 64 -25.90 11.20 9.76
N LEU A 65 -27.04 10.96 9.10
CA LEU A 65 -28.26 10.46 9.75
C LEU A 65 -28.10 9.04 10.33
N ILE A 66 -27.38 8.16 9.62
CA ILE A 66 -27.04 6.82 10.13
C ILE A 66 -26.18 6.96 11.41
N ARG A 67 -25.12 7.78 11.36
CA ARG A 67 -24.22 8.01 12.51
C ARG A 67 -24.96 8.62 13.70
N GLU A 68 -25.86 9.57 13.47
CA GLU A 68 -26.68 10.17 14.52
C GLU A 68 -27.56 9.13 15.23
N ARG A 69 -28.18 8.22 14.47
CA ARG A 69 -28.99 7.14 15.08
C ARG A 69 -28.13 6.16 15.86
N ILE A 70 -26.99 5.74 15.32
CA ILE A 70 -26.06 4.87 16.05
C ILE A 70 -25.62 5.54 17.37
N GLY A 71 -25.29 6.84 17.33
CA GLY A 71 -24.93 7.61 18.52
C GLY A 71 -26.04 7.72 19.58
N ARG A 72 -27.32 7.56 19.19
CA ARG A 72 -28.47 7.51 20.11
C ARG A 72 -28.71 6.11 20.70
N GLY A 73 -27.80 5.17 20.52
CA GLY A 73 -27.86 3.82 21.12
C GLY A 73 -28.44 2.74 20.21
N TRP A 74 -28.67 3.03 18.93
CA TRP A 74 -29.03 2.00 17.96
C TRP A 74 -27.81 1.15 17.61
N SER A 75 -27.95 -0.18 17.52
CA SER A 75 -26.84 -1.02 17.07
C SER A 75 -26.46 -0.68 15.61
N SER A 76 -25.18 -0.80 15.28
CA SER A 76 -24.70 -0.67 13.89
C SER A 76 -25.36 -1.68 12.94
N SER A 77 -25.83 -2.80 13.47
CA SER A 77 -26.61 -3.86 12.81
C SER A 77 -28.12 -3.64 12.80
N SER A 78 -28.63 -2.50 13.30
CA SER A 78 -30.07 -2.27 13.33
C SER A 78 -30.65 -2.20 11.91
N GLU A 79 -31.55 -3.13 11.61
CA GLU A 79 -32.25 -3.34 10.33
C GLU A 79 -33.65 -2.69 10.35
N THR A 80 -33.76 -1.44 10.78
CA THR A 80 -35.01 -0.71 10.49
C THR A 80 -35.08 -0.43 9.00
N SER A 81 -36.26 -0.59 8.39
CA SER A 81 -36.48 -0.29 6.95
C SER A 81 -35.90 1.07 6.53
N TYR A 82 -36.04 2.10 7.36
CA TYR A 82 -35.42 3.41 7.13
C TYR A 82 -33.88 3.37 7.05
N MET A 83 -33.20 2.69 7.97
CA MET A 83 -31.73 2.60 7.97
C MET A 83 -31.22 1.78 6.78
N GLU A 84 -31.95 0.73 6.39
CA GLU A 84 -31.66 -0.03 5.16
C GLU A 84 -31.80 0.83 3.91
N LEU A 85 -32.87 1.64 3.84
CA LEU A 85 -33.08 2.58 2.74
C LEU A 85 -31.96 3.62 2.66
N LEU A 86 -31.51 4.18 3.79
CA LEU A 86 -30.36 5.11 3.82
C LEU A 86 -29.05 4.43 3.40
N ARG A 87 -28.81 3.19 3.84
CA ARG A 87 -27.64 2.41 3.41
C ARG A 87 -27.69 2.16 1.91
N SER A 88 -28.82 1.67 1.40
CA SER A 88 -29.04 1.43 -0.04
C SER A 88 -28.84 2.70 -0.87
N LEU A 89 -29.27 3.86 -0.39
CA LEU A 89 -29.01 5.14 -1.04
C LEU A 89 -27.50 5.44 -1.11
N GLY A 90 -26.78 5.28 0.01
CA GLY A 90 -25.33 5.45 0.05
C GLY A 90 -24.61 4.50 -0.92
N THR A 91 -24.97 3.22 -0.89
CA THR A 91 -24.42 2.17 -1.76
C THR A 91 -24.61 2.49 -3.24
N GLU A 92 -25.80 2.95 -3.66
CA GLU A 92 -26.05 3.30 -5.07
C GLU A 92 -25.27 4.56 -5.52
N ILE A 93 -25.05 5.53 -4.62
CA ILE A 93 -24.18 6.67 -4.90
C ILE A 93 -22.72 6.23 -5.06
N LEU A 94 -22.21 5.35 -4.19
CA LEU A 94 -20.84 4.81 -4.33
C LEU A 94 -20.66 4.05 -5.64
N LYS A 95 -21.61 3.20 -6.01
CA LYS A 95 -21.60 2.47 -7.29
C LYS A 95 -21.64 3.42 -8.49
N LEU A 96 -22.38 4.53 -8.37
CA LEU A 96 -22.45 5.54 -9.42
C LEU A 96 -21.08 6.22 -9.60
N PHE A 97 -20.42 6.61 -8.50
CA PHE A 97 -19.05 7.13 -8.56
C PHE A 97 -18.07 6.09 -9.13
N GLY A 98 -18.16 4.83 -8.71
CA GLY A 98 -17.31 3.75 -9.23
C GLY A 98 -17.48 3.58 -10.74
N THR A 99 -18.73 3.57 -11.21
CA THR A 99 -19.06 3.51 -12.65
C THR A 99 -18.50 4.71 -13.41
N TRP A 100 -18.53 5.90 -12.80
CA TRP A 100 -17.96 7.11 -13.41
C TRP A 100 -16.45 7.00 -13.56
N PHE A 101 -15.72 6.63 -12.51
CA PHE A 101 -14.26 6.44 -12.59
C PHE A 101 -13.88 5.30 -13.54
N ASP A 102 -14.60 4.18 -13.53
CA ASP A 102 -14.33 3.03 -14.41
C ASP A 102 -14.51 3.34 -15.90
N LYS A 103 -15.45 4.24 -16.22
CA LYS A 103 -15.74 4.65 -17.59
C LYS A 103 -15.01 5.93 -17.98
N ALA A 104 -14.43 6.67 -17.04
CA ALA A 104 -13.69 7.89 -17.30
C ALA A 104 -12.48 7.61 -18.20
N GLU A 105 -12.38 8.38 -19.28
CA GLU A 105 -11.22 8.39 -20.19
C GLU A 105 -10.11 9.29 -19.63
N ARG A 106 -10.50 10.26 -18.78
CA ARG A 106 -9.61 11.19 -18.08
C ARG A 106 -10.14 11.46 -16.66
N THR A 107 -9.23 11.62 -15.72
CA THR A 107 -9.47 11.86 -14.31
C THR A 107 -9.77 13.34 -14.20
N GLU A 108 -11.03 13.66 -13.89
CA GLU A 108 -11.37 15.06 -13.75
C GLU A 108 -10.82 15.59 -12.43
N LYS A 109 -9.83 16.45 -12.61
CA LYS A 109 -9.08 17.17 -11.59
C LYS A 109 -9.97 17.84 -10.53
N GLU A 110 -11.17 18.27 -10.91
CA GLU A 110 -12.11 18.94 -10.01
C GLU A 110 -12.94 17.97 -9.16
N PHE A 111 -13.18 16.75 -9.64
CA PHE A 111 -14.08 15.80 -8.96
C PHE A 111 -13.34 14.74 -8.12
N LEU A 112 -12.08 14.42 -8.45
CA LEU A 112 -11.28 13.51 -7.64
C LEU A 112 -11.11 13.98 -6.17
N PRO A 113 -10.71 15.24 -5.87
CA PRO A 113 -10.47 15.65 -4.48
C PRO A 113 -11.70 15.56 -3.56
N PRO A 114 -12.90 16.02 -3.98
CA PRO A 114 -14.11 15.88 -3.16
C PRO A 114 -14.50 14.42 -2.85
N VAL A 115 -14.35 13.50 -3.81
CA VAL A 115 -14.63 12.07 -3.61
C VAL A 115 -13.58 11.45 -2.69
N MET A 116 -12.30 11.76 -2.88
CA MET A 116 -11.23 11.31 -2.01
C MET A 116 -11.43 11.76 -0.56
N SER A 117 -11.82 13.02 -0.36
CA SER A 117 -12.16 13.54 0.97
C SER A 117 -13.31 12.78 1.62
N LEU A 118 -14.37 12.46 0.86
CA LEU A 118 -15.48 11.63 1.33
C LEU A 118 -15.01 10.25 1.78
N ILE A 119 -14.15 9.60 1.01
CA ILE A 119 -13.64 8.28 1.34
C ILE A 119 -12.84 8.33 2.64
N VAL A 120 -11.92 9.28 2.79
CA VAL A 120 -11.14 9.46 4.02
C VAL A 120 -12.06 9.64 5.23
N VAL A 121 -13.10 10.48 5.13
CA VAL A 121 -14.07 10.72 6.22
C VAL A 121 -14.87 9.46 6.58
N GLU A 122 -15.16 8.59 5.62
CA GLU A 122 -15.83 7.31 5.89
C GLU A 122 -14.91 6.31 6.58
N PHE A 123 -13.65 6.18 6.16
CA PHE A 123 -12.69 5.29 6.79
C PHE A 123 -12.32 5.73 8.22
N VAL A 124 -12.17 7.03 8.46
CA VAL A 124 -11.84 7.55 9.80
C VAL A 124 -13.07 7.56 10.72
N GLY A 125 -14.26 7.78 10.15
CA GLY A 125 -15.49 7.99 10.94
C GLY A 125 -16.30 6.74 11.26
N CYS A 126 -15.96 5.58 10.68
CA CYS A 126 -16.76 4.36 10.81
C CYS A 126 -16.01 3.24 11.53
N SER A 127 -16.75 2.42 12.29
CA SER A 127 -16.23 1.12 12.76
C SER A 127 -16.06 0.15 11.59
N LEU A 128 -15.05 -0.71 11.63
CA LEU A 128 -14.67 -1.60 10.53
C LEU A 128 -15.83 -2.45 9.95
N GLY A 129 -16.75 -2.91 10.80
CA GLY A 129 -17.93 -3.69 10.38
C GLY A 129 -19.08 -2.87 9.76
N SER A 130 -18.93 -1.55 9.66
CA SER A 130 -19.96 -0.62 9.14
C SER A 130 -19.58 0.08 7.84
N ILE A 131 -18.37 -0.21 7.34
CA ILE A 131 -17.87 0.32 6.07
C ILE A 131 -18.52 -0.47 4.93
N ASP A 132 -19.09 0.25 3.97
CA ASP A 132 -19.70 -0.34 2.79
C ASP A 132 -18.62 -0.96 1.88
N SER A 133 -18.81 -2.19 1.42
CA SER A 133 -17.89 -2.87 0.51
C SER A 133 -17.72 -2.09 -0.81
N GLU A 134 -18.75 -1.37 -1.24
CA GLU A 134 -18.69 -0.50 -2.43
C GLU A 134 -17.69 0.65 -2.28
N LEU A 135 -17.34 1.05 -1.05
CA LEU A 135 -16.33 2.07 -0.82
C LEU A 135 -14.93 1.57 -1.24
N PHE A 136 -14.65 0.29 -1.00
CA PHE A 136 -13.41 -0.36 -1.43
C PHE A 136 -13.38 -0.56 -2.94
N LEU A 137 -14.53 -0.86 -3.57
CA LEU A 137 -14.65 -0.95 -5.02
C LEU A 137 -14.46 0.42 -5.68
N LEU A 138 -15.07 1.47 -5.14
CA LEU A 138 -14.86 2.85 -5.57
C LEU A 138 -13.38 3.23 -5.47
N LEU A 139 -12.71 2.91 -4.35
CA LEU A 139 -11.27 3.11 -4.22
C LEU A 139 -10.50 2.39 -5.31
N ALA A 140 -10.77 1.10 -5.56
CA ALA A 140 -10.10 0.35 -6.61
C ALA A 140 -10.31 1.01 -7.99
N SER A 141 -11.53 1.46 -8.32
CA SER A 141 -11.83 2.18 -9.55
C SER A 141 -11.07 3.51 -9.64
N ILE A 142 -11.09 4.34 -8.61
CA ILE A 142 -10.36 5.62 -8.56
C ILE A 142 -8.89 5.40 -8.84
N VAL A 143 -8.28 4.44 -8.13
CA VAL A 143 -6.85 4.22 -8.28
C VAL A 143 -6.55 3.62 -9.64
N LYS A 144 -7.40 2.74 -10.19
CA LYS A 144 -7.24 2.24 -11.55
C LYS A 144 -7.21 3.38 -12.55
N THR A 145 -8.18 4.30 -12.47
CA THR A 145 -8.24 5.49 -13.33
C THR A 145 -7.00 6.37 -13.14
N CYS A 146 -6.61 6.62 -11.88
CA CYS A 146 -5.41 7.39 -11.56
C CYS A 146 -4.13 6.72 -12.08
N THR A 147 -3.93 5.42 -11.86
CA THR A 147 -2.72 4.68 -12.30
C THR A 147 -2.63 4.54 -13.81
N LEU A 148 -3.75 4.39 -14.52
CA LEU A 148 -3.77 4.41 -15.98
C LEU A 148 -3.39 5.79 -16.54
N GLU A 149 -3.73 6.86 -15.83
CA GLU A 149 -3.38 8.24 -16.20
C GLU A 149 -2.06 8.75 -15.63
N TRP A 150 -1.51 8.13 -14.59
CA TRP A 150 -0.22 8.45 -13.98
C TRP A 150 0.97 8.05 -14.88
N LYS A 151 0.79 8.15 -16.20
CA LYS A 151 1.88 8.40 -17.14
C LYS A 151 2.35 9.84 -16.96
N ILE A 152 3.21 10.03 -15.95
CA ILE A 152 4.25 11.06 -15.81
C ILE A 152 3.82 12.54 -15.69
N GLU A 153 2.79 13.06 -16.38
CA GLU A 153 2.47 14.52 -16.38
C GLU A 153 1.49 14.98 -15.27
N THR A 154 0.73 14.08 -14.67
CA THR A 154 -0.32 14.44 -13.68
C THR A 154 0.20 14.59 -12.26
N LEU A 155 1.36 14.02 -11.92
CA LEU A 155 1.86 13.96 -10.54
C LEU A 155 2.46 15.28 -10.04
N ASP A 156 3.10 16.06 -10.90
CA ASP A 156 3.63 17.38 -10.52
C ASP A 156 2.52 18.35 -10.07
N ASN A 157 1.29 18.16 -10.59
CA ASN A 157 0.15 19.01 -10.27
C ASN A 157 -0.66 18.56 -9.03
N TYR A 158 -0.47 17.33 -8.54
CA TYR A 158 -1.31 16.73 -7.47
C TYR A 158 -0.50 15.98 -6.39
N HIS A 159 0.77 16.36 -6.20
CA HIS A 159 1.69 15.69 -5.28
C HIS A 159 1.10 15.49 -3.87
N GLU A 160 0.44 16.49 -3.30
CA GLU A 160 -0.19 16.42 -1.97
C GLU A 160 -1.34 15.41 -1.90
N HIS A 161 -2.20 15.37 -2.92
CA HIS A 161 -3.30 14.41 -2.98
C HIS A 161 -2.80 12.97 -3.13
N CYS A 162 -1.71 12.77 -3.88
CA CYS A 162 -1.08 11.46 -4.03
C CYS A 162 -0.49 10.98 -2.69
N LEU A 163 0.14 11.87 -1.91
CA LEU A 163 0.64 11.51 -0.57
C LEU A 163 -0.49 11.19 0.40
N ASN A 164 -1.54 12.01 0.45
CA ASN A 164 -2.73 11.75 1.27
C ASN A 164 -3.43 10.45 0.86
N PHE A 165 -3.37 10.09 -0.42
CA PHE A 165 -3.85 8.81 -0.92
C PHE A 165 -3.08 7.64 -0.30
N PHE A 166 -1.74 7.69 -0.27
CA PHE A 166 -0.95 6.63 0.37
C PHE A 166 -1.16 6.57 1.90
N VAL A 167 -1.41 7.69 2.57
CA VAL A 167 -1.83 7.71 3.98
C VAL A 167 -3.12 6.92 4.18
N LEU A 168 -4.11 7.12 3.31
CA LEU A 168 -5.37 6.37 3.35
C LEU A 168 -5.13 4.87 3.10
N ILE A 169 -4.35 4.50 2.07
CA ILE A 169 -4.03 3.09 1.80
C ILE A 169 -3.37 2.44 3.00
N ARG A 170 -2.43 3.13 3.65
CA ARG A 170 -1.79 2.62 4.86
C ARG A 170 -2.79 2.37 5.99
N ALA A 171 -3.70 3.30 6.23
CA ALA A 171 -4.76 3.14 7.25
C ALA A 171 -5.67 1.95 6.93
N ILE A 172 -6.03 1.77 5.66
CA ILE A 172 -6.82 0.63 5.18
C ILE A 172 -6.08 -0.69 5.42
N VAL A 173 -4.79 -0.77 5.08
CA VAL A 173 -3.98 -1.96 5.35
C VAL A 173 -3.91 -2.27 6.84
N THR A 174 -3.75 -1.24 7.67
CA THR A 174 -3.58 -1.39 9.12
C THR A 174 -4.86 -1.84 9.81
N HIS A 175 -6.01 -1.35 9.36
CA HIS A 175 -7.28 -1.54 10.07
C HIS A 175 -8.27 -2.44 9.33
N CYS A 176 -8.19 -2.56 8.01
CA CYS A 176 -9.19 -3.20 7.16
C CYS A 176 -8.60 -4.31 6.27
N LEU A 177 -7.54 -5.00 6.71
CA LEU A 177 -6.83 -5.96 5.86
C LEU A 177 -7.75 -7.04 5.26
N ASP A 178 -8.67 -7.59 6.05
CA ASP A 178 -9.56 -8.66 5.59
C ASP A 178 -10.51 -8.19 4.48
N ALA A 179 -11.08 -6.99 4.63
CA ALA A 179 -11.91 -6.37 3.61
C ALA A 179 -11.11 -6.07 2.33
N LEU A 180 -9.85 -5.65 2.47
CA LEU A 180 -8.93 -5.40 1.37
C LEU A 180 -8.64 -6.67 0.56
N VAL A 181 -8.45 -7.81 1.24
CA VAL A 181 -8.17 -9.10 0.62
C VAL A 181 -9.36 -9.61 -0.20
N VAL A 182 -10.60 -9.38 0.28
CA VAL A 182 -11.84 -9.80 -0.39
C VAL A 182 -12.16 -8.96 -1.63
N ALA A 183 -11.73 -7.68 -1.67
CA ALA A 183 -12.05 -6.77 -2.77
C ALA A 183 -11.23 -7.03 -4.05
N ASN A 184 -10.04 -6.42 -4.19
CA ASN A 184 -9.15 -6.60 -5.34
C ASN A 184 -7.69 -6.34 -4.96
N PHE A 185 -7.14 -7.22 -4.12
CA PHE A 185 -5.81 -7.04 -3.55
C PHE A 185 -4.67 -6.91 -4.58
N GLN A 186 -4.79 -7.55 -5.75
CA GLN A 186 -3.77 -7.47 -6.82
C GLN A 186 -3.52 -6.02 -7.22
N PHE A 187 -4.60 -5.27 -7.37
CA PHE A 187 -4.53 -3.89 -7.78
C PHE A 187 -3.76 -3.01 -6.77
N PHE A 188 -3.93 -3.25 -5.46
CA PHE A 188 -3.18 -2.55 -4.42
C PHE A 188 -1.69 -2.90 -4.45
N MET A 189 -1.35 -4.17 -4.76
CA MET A 189 0.05 -4.56 -4.96
C MET A 189 0.67 -3.89 -6.19
N ASP A 190 -0.08 -3.74 -7.28
CA ASP A 190 0.38 -3.07 -8.50
C ASP A 190 0.66 -1.58 -8.23
N LEU A 191 -0.23 -0.91 -7.48
CA LEU A 191 -0.04 0.47 -7.04
C LEU A 191 1.21 0.61 -6.18
N VAL A 192 1.38 -0.25 -5.17
CA VAL A 192 2.56 -0.20 -4.28
C VAL A 192 3.84 -0.45 -5.05
N THR A 193 3.82 -1.40 -5.99
CA THR A 193 4.95 -1.69 -6.89
C THR A 193 5.31 -0.48 -7.74
N TRP A 194 4.31 0.20 -8.31
CA TRP A 194 4.51 1.45 -9.04
C TRP A 194 5.11 2.55 -8.16
N ALA A 195 4.59 2.73 -6.95
CA ALA A 195 5.03 3.76 -6.03
C ALA A 195 6.50 3.56 -5.62
N VAL A 196 6.88 2.33 -5.29
CA VAL A 196 8.27 1.96 -4.93
C VAL A 196 9.25 2.24 -6.06
N ARG A 197 8.83 2.09 -7.33
CA ARG A 197 9.66 2.40 -8.51
C ARG A 197 9.68 3.89 -8.87
N HIS A 198 8.90 4.72 -8.19
CA HIS A 198 8.77 6.14 -8.54
C HIS A 198 10.07 6.91 -8.25
N THR A 199 10.41 7.89 -9.10
CA THR A 199 11.62 8.73 -8.94
C THR A 199 11.43 9.83 -7.89
N GLY A 200 10.20 10.31 -7.71
CA GLY A 200 9.83 11.26 -6.66
C GLY A 200 9.94 10.64 -5.26
N ARG A 201 10.92 11.11 -4.47
CA ARG A 201 11.27 10.61 -3.13
C ARG A 201 10.07 10.35 -2.22
N ASN A 202 9.19 11.33 -2.04
CA ASN A 202 8.07 11.23 -1.10
C ASN A 202 7.06 10.13 -1.49
N ILE A 203 6.89 9.88 -2.80
CA ILE A 203 5.99 8.84 -3.30
C ILE A 203 6.63 7.46 -3.10
N ALA A 204 7.91 7.33 -3.42
CA ALA A 204 8.67 6.10 -3.17
C ALA A 204 8.69 5.71 -1.69
N GLU A 205 9.00 6.67 -0.80
CA GLU A 205 8.99 6.46 0.65
C GLU A 205 7.60 6.07 1.16
N SER A 206 6.54 6.69 0.63
CA SER A 206 5.15 6.33 0.96
C SER A 206 4.81 4.91 0.52
N GLY A 207 5.19 4.53 -0.70
CA GLY A 207 5.02 3.18 -1.24
C GLY A 207 5.72 2.13 -0.38
N LEU A 208 6.98 2.37 0.00
CA LEU A 208 7.75 1.48 0.86
C LEU A 208 7.17 1.37 2.28
N THR A 209 6.67 2.48 2.82
CA THR A 209 6.02 2.49 4.14
C THR A 209 4.74 1.66 4.13
N VAL A 210 3.91 1.82 3.09
CA VAL A 210 2.71 1.00 2.89
C VAL A 210 3.08 -0.47 2.71
N LEU A 211 4.08 -0.78 1.90
CA LEU A 211 4.54 -2.16 1.69
C LEU A 211 5.00 -2.81 2.99
N LEU A 212 5.80 -2.11 3.79
CA LEU A 212 6.27 -2.62 5.07
C LEU A 212 5.12 -2.84 6.06
N GLU A 213 4.13 -1.95 6.08
CA GLU A 213 2.91 -2.13 6.87
C GLU A 213 2.13 -3.37 6.39
N MET A 214 1.93 -3.53 5.08
CA MET A 214 1.27 -4.71 4.51
C MET A 214 1.96 -6.00 4.96
N LEU A 215 3.29 -6.06 4.86
CA LEU A 215 4.07 -7.23 5.28
C LEU A 215 3.84 -7.57 6.77
N LYS A 216 3.86 -6.57 7.66
CA LYS A 216 3.60 -6.77 9.09
C LYS A 216 2.18 -7.26 9.36
N GLN A 217 1.18 -6.72 8.66
CA GLN A 217 -0.22 -7.12 8.83
C GLN A 217 -0.46 -8.55 8.31
N PHE A 218 0.12 -8.93 7.17
CA PHE A 218 0.02 -10.30 6.64
C PHE A 218 0.77 -11.33 7.49
N GLN A 219 1.82 -10.93 8.23
CA GLN A 219 2.51 -11.81 9.16
C GLN A 219 1.57 -12.38 10.24
N ILE A 220 0.55 -11.63 10.67
CA ILE A 220 -0.41 -12.07 11.70
C ILE A 220 -1.76 -12.52 11.13
N SER A 221 -2.06 -12.19 9.87
CA SER A 221 -3.32 -12.55 9.19
C SER A 221 -3.46 -14.06 8.91
N GLU A 222 -4.70 -14.51 8.70
CA GLU A 222 -5.05 -15.83 8.18
C GLU A 222 -4.72 -15.99 6.68
N PHE A 223 -4.69 -14.89 5.92
CA PHE A 223 -4.38 -14.89 4.48
C PHE A 223 -2.88 -14.99 4.17
N ARG A 224 -2.04 -15.10 5.21
CA ARG A 224 -0.57 -15.13 5.16
C ARG A 224 0.01 -16.04 4.09
N ASN A 225 -0.34 -17.33 4.12
CA ASN A 225 0.25 -18.32 3.21
C ASN A 225 -0.07 -17.98 1.75
N LYS A 226 -1.33 -17.59 1.48
CA LYS A 226 -1.77 -17.17 0.15
C LYS A 226 -1.02 -15.91 -0.32
N PHE A 227 -0.82 -14.95 0.57
CA PHE A 227 -0.10 -13.71 0.27
C PHE A 227 1.37 -13.98 -0.06
N TYR A 228 2.14 -14.62 0.83
CA TYR A 228 3.58 -14.82 0.61
C TYR A 228 3.86 -15.77 -0.55
N LYS A 229 3.04 -16.81 -0.75
CA LYS A 229 3.16 -17.68 -1.93
C LYS A 229 3.00 -16.92 -3.24
N LYS A 230 2.15 -15.88 -3.28
CA LYS A 230 1.89 -15.10 -4.48
C LYS A 230 2.88 -13.95 -4.69
N TYR A 231 3.27 -13.26 -3.62
CA TYR A 231 3.94 -11.96 -3.73
C TYR A 231 5.37 -11.91 -3.19
N LEU A 232 5.84 -12.90 -2.41
CA LEU A 232 7.16 -12.83 -1.77
C LEU A 232 8.29 -12.60 -2.79
N LEU A 233 8.33 -13.42 -3.84
CA LEU A 233 9.38 -13.38 -4.86
C LEU A 233 9.33 -12.08 -5.66
N SER A 234 8.15 -11.63 -6.08
CA SER A 234 7.99 -10.36 -6.79
C SER A 234 8.38 -9.15 -5.94
N ILE A 235 8.18 -9.21 -4.61
CA ILE A 235 8.62 -8.15 -3.70
C ILE A 235 10.14 -8.17 -3.57
N LEU A 236 10.77 -9.34 -3.47
CA LEU A 236 12.24 -9.45 -3.48
C LEU A 236 12.83 -8.86 -4.77
N GLU A 237 12.31 -9.23 -5.94
CA GLU A 237 12.71 -8.66 -7.23
C GLU A 237 12.53 -7.15 -7.28
N LEU A 238 11.37 -6.65 -6.83
CA LEU A 238 11.07 -5.22 -6.79
C LEU A 238 12.11 -4.47 -5.95
N ILE A 239 12.36 -4.94 -4.72
CA ILE A 239 13.21 -4.23 -3.77
C ILE A 239 14.68 -4.33 -4.17
N PHE A 240 15.18 -5.49 -4.58
CA PHE A 240 16.55 -5.58 -5.10
C PHE A 240 16.73 -4.72 -6.35
N GLY A 241 15.77 -4.72 -7.27
CA GLY A 241 15.83 -3.91 -8.48
C GLY A 241 15.95 -2.40 -8.22
N VAL A 242 15.15 -1.85 -7.29
CA VAL A 242 15.26 -0.42 -6.93
C VAL A 242 16.45 -0.13 -6.02
N LEU A 243 16.86 -1.09 -5.19
CA LEU A 243 18.00 -0.94 -4.29
C LEU A 243 19.32 -0.84 -5.05
N THR A 244 19.43 -1.56 -6.18
CA THR A 244 20.57 -1.50 -7.10
C THR A 244 20.47 -0.38 -8.13
N ASP A 245 19.42 0.43 -8.12
CA ASP A 245 19.26 1.59 -9.01
C ASP A 245 19.78 2.86 -8.30
N SER A 246 20.65 3.61 -8.99
CA SER A 246 21.20 4.87 -8.49
C SER A 246 20.15 5.96 -8.20
N LEU A 247 18.94 5.88 -8.77
CA LEU A 247 17.88 6.88 -8.61
C LEU A 247 17.08 6.76 -7.31
N HIS A 248 17.08 5.59 -6.65
CA HIS A 248 16.23 5.33 -5.47
C HIS A 248 16.99 5.35 -4.14
N LYS A 249 18.21 5.90 -4.13
CA LYS A 249 19.07 6.04 -2.93
C LYS A 249 18.36 6.62 -1.69
N PRO A 250 17.51 7.66 -1.79
CA PRO A 250 16.86 8.23 -0.60
C PRO A 250 15.97 7.25 0.18
N GLY A 251 15.47 6.19 -0.47
CA GLY A 251 14.63 5.15 0.13
C GLY A 251 15.39 4.02 0.82
N PHE A 252 16.73 4.03 0.82
CA PHE A 252 17.57 2.91 1.26
C PHE A 252 17.17 2.31 2.61
N LYS A 253 16.93 3.14 3.64
CA LYS A 253 16.54 2.64 4.98
C LYS A 253 15.30 1.77 4.90
N LEU A 254 14.29 2.22 4.17
CA LEU A 254 13.03 1.49 4.02
C LEU A 254 13.20 0.25 3.14
N HIS A 255 14.03 0.30 2.08
CA HIS A 255 14.40 -0.89 1.31
C HIS A 255 14.99 -1.98 2.21
N VAL A 256 15.97 -1.60 3.04
CA VAL A 256 16.63 -2.51 3.99
C VAL A 256 15.64 -3.05 5.01
N MET A 257 14.74 -2.22 5.55
CA MET A 257 13.72 -2.68 6.50
C MET A 257 12.75 -3.69 5.88
N VAL A 258 12.36 -3.48 4.61
CA VAL A 258 11.54 -4.44 3.87
C VAL A 258 12.29 -5.76 3.65
N LEU A 259 13.54 -5.71 3.15
CA LEU A 259 14.36 -6.91 2.96
C LEU A 259 14.61 -7.64 4.29
N HIS A 260 14.96 -6.92 5.34
CA HIS A 260 15.21 -7.48 6.67
C HIS A 260 13.99 -8.27 7.15
N HIS A 261 12.79 -7.70 7.01
CA HIS A 261 11.55 -8.38 7.35
C HIS A 261 11.35 -9.67 6.54
N LEU A 262 11.54 -9.62 5.22
CA LEU A 262 11.40 -10.80 4.35
C LEU A 262 12.41 -11.89 4.66
N PHE A 263 13.67 -11.53 4.94
CA PHE A 263 14.73 -12.47 5.28
C PHE A 263 14.49 -13.09 6.66
N CYS A 264 14.00 -12.35 7.65
CA CYS A 264 13.60 -12.90 8.94
C CYS A 264 12.45 -13.92 8.81
N LEU A 265 11.52 -13.69 7.89
CA LEU A 265 10.41 -14.62 7.64
C LEU A 265 10.88 -15.90 6.95
N ALA A 266 11.81 -15.80 6.00
CA ALA A 266 12.29 -16.92 5.18
C ALA A 266 13.50 -17.67 5.78
N GLY A 267 14.26 -17.03 6.67
CA GLY A 267 15.46 -17.57 7.29
C GLY A 267 15.18 -18.65 8.32
N GLU A 268 16.24 -19.25 8.86
CA GLU A 268 16.16 -20.35 9.82
C GLU A 268 15.26 -20.01 11.02
N GLY A 269 14.33 -20.90 11.37
CA GLY A 269 13.35 -20.67 12.44
C GLY A 269 12.27 -19.61 12.11
N GLY A 270 12.35 -18.96 10.95
CA GLY A 270 11.41 -17.97 10.47
C GLY A 270 10.04 -18.54 10.15
N LEU A 271 9.03 -17.68 10.15
CA LEU A 271 7.62 -18.07 10.03
C LEU A 271 7.31 -18.87 8.76
N LEU A 272 7.99 -18.56 7.65
CA LEU A 272 7.76 -19.22 6.37
C LEU A 272 8.50 -20.57 6.27
N THR A 273 9.45 -20.89 7.14
CA THR A 273 10.15 -22.19 7.10
C THR A 273 9.20 -23.38 7.29
N ARG A 274 8.10 -23.16 8.03
CA ARG A 274 7.05 -24.16 8.31
C ARG A 274 5.76 -23.94 7.52
N ALA A 275 5.74 -22.95 6.64
CA ALA A 275 4.58 -22.63 5.81
C ALA A 275 4.48 -23.57 4.60
N GLU A 276 3.41 -23.41 3.82
CA GLU A 276 3.30 -24.08 2.52
C GLU A 276 4.48 -23.74 1.59
N PRO A 277 4.82 -24.63 0.65
CA PRO A 277 5.85 -24.36 -0.34
C PRO A 277 5.59 -23.07 -1.13
N LEU A 278 6.61 -22.22 -1.21
CA LEU A 278 6.60 -20.97 -1.98
C LEU A 278 6.72 -21.19 -3.50
N TRP A 279 7.09 -22.40 -3.92
CA TRP A 279 7.19 -22.81 -5.32
C TRP A 279 6.01 -23.67 -5.75
N HIS A 280 5.83 -23.81 -7.06
CA HIS A 280 5.00 -24.86 -7.62
C HIS A 280 5.70 -26.21 -7.44
N VAL A 281 5.12 -27.11 -6.64
CA VAL A 281 5.69 -28.43 -6.30
C VAL A 281 6.05 -29.25 -7.54
N SER A 282 5.32 -29.07 -8.65
CA SER A 282 5.62 -29.68 -9.95
C SER A 282 7.01 -29.36 -10.49
N ASN A 283 7.54 -28.17 -10.18
CA ASN A 283 8.83 -27.68 -10.67
C ASN A 283 10.00 -28.17 -9.81
N CYS A 284 9.73 -28.64 -8.58
CA CYS A 284 10.75 -29.13 -7.66
C CYS A 284 10.17 -30.24 -6.77
N PRO A 285 10.25 -31.52 -7.20
CA PRO A 285 9.60 -32.64 -6.52
C PRO A 285 10.30 -33.12 -5.24
N TYR A 286 11.51 -32.63 -4.94
CA TYR A 286 12.26 -33.01 -3.74
C TYR A 286 12.00 -32.03 -2.58
N ARG A 287 12.08 -32.52 -1.33
CA ARG A 287 11.82 -31.76 -0.09
C ARG A 287 12.88 -30.67 0.16
N SER A 288 12.85 -29.61 -0.62
CA SER A 288 13.54 -28.35 -0.34
C SER A 288 12.78 -27.61 0.77
N SER A 289 13.48 -26.88 1.65
CA SER A 289 12.83 -25.96 2.59
C SER A 289 12.57 -24.60 1.92
N ASN A 290 11.62 -23.82 2.43
CA ASN A 290 11.39 -22.44 1.98
C ASN A 290 12.66 -21.59 2.12
N GLU A 291 13.47 -21.82 3.16
CA GLU A 291 14.75 -21.15 3.34
C GLU A 291 15.72 -21.43 2.18
N ILE A 292 15.95 -22.71 1.84
CA ILE A 292 16.86 -23.10 0.76
C ILE A 292 16.37 -22.54 -0.58
N PHE A 293 15.05 -22.60 -0.81
CA PHE A 293 14.44 -22.07 -2.01
C PHE A 293 14.66 -20.56 -2.16
N VAL A 294 14.39 -19.77 -1.11
CA VAL A 294 14.57 -18.31 -1.15
C VAL A 294 16.06 -17.96 -1.28
N ARG A 295 16.97 -18.65 -0.58
CA ARG A 295 18.42 -18.45 -0.75
C ARG A 295 18.86 -18.62 -2.20
N LYS A 296 18.44 -19.71 -2.85
CA LYS A 296 18.76 -19.97 -4.25
C LYS A 296 18.20 -18.88 -5.16
N TYR A 297 16.93 -18.53 -4.98
CA TYR A 297 16.28 -17.51 -5.78
C TYR A 297 16.96 -16.13 -5.65
N VAL A 298 17.26 -15.70 -4.43
CA VAL A 298 17.98 -14.43 -4.20
C VAL A 298 19.38 -14.48 -4.82
N THR A 299 20.08 -15.62 -4.72
CA THR A 299 21.41 -15.77 -5.33
C THR A 299 21.34 -15.56 -6.85
N GLU A 300 20.38 -16.18 -7.52
CA GLU A 300 20.14 -16.00 -8.95
C GLU A 300 19.77 -14.54 -9.28
N LEU A 301 18.94 -13.91 -8.46
CA LEU A 301 18.50 -12.53 -8.61
C LEU A 301 19.65 -11.51 -8.51
N ILE A 302 20.57 -11.69 -7.55
CA ILE A 302 21.63 -10.70 -7.30
C ILE A 302 22.90 -10.93 -8.12
N THR A 303 23.07 -12.13 -8.68
CA THR A 303 24.27 -12.51 -9.46
C THR A 303 24.64 -11.49 -10.55
N PRO A 304 23.69 -10.93 -11.33
CA PRO A 304 24.02 -9.92 -12.35
C PRO A 304 24.69 -8.65 -11.81
N PHE A 305 24.52 -8.34 -10.51
CA PHE A 305 25.08 -7.15 -9.88
C PHE A 305 26.45 -7.40 -9.21
N CYS A 306 26.91 -8.65 -9.13
CA CYS A 306 28.16 -9.04 -8.47
C CYS A 306 29.33 -9.07 -9.48
N VAL A 307 29.78 -7.90 -9.95
CA VAL A 307 30.75 -7.80 -11.07
C VAL A 307 32.21 -7.66 -10.62
N LYS A 308 32.48 -7.12 -9.42
CA LYS A 308 33.81 -6.59 -9.05
C LYS A 308 34.72 -7.43 -8.14
N VAL A 309 34.29 -8.54 -7.50
CA VAL A 309 35.08 -9.14 -6.39
C VAL A 309 35.12 -10.68 -6.40
N ASN A 310 36.14 -11.26 -5.77
CA ASN A 310 36.36 -12.70 -5.50
C ASN A 310 35.29 -13.38 -4.60
N SER A 311 34.29 -12.66 -4.10
CA SER A 311 33.14 -13.23 -3.38
C SER A 311 32.08 -13.68 -4.36
N THR A 312 31.52 -14.86 -4.15
CA THR A 312 30.41 -15.35 -4.97
C THR A 312 29.10 -14.73 -4.50
N ALA A 313 28.12 -14.54 -5.38
CA ALA A 313 26.77 -14.12 -4.99
C ALA A 313 26.17 -14.97 -3.85
N ASN A 314 26.59 -16.24 -3.76
CA ASN A 314 26.22 -17.14 -2.69
C ASN A 314 26.80 -16.70 -1.32
N ASP A 315 28.02 -16.17 -1.28
CA ASP A 315 28.64 -15.67 -0.05
C ASP A 315 27.88 -14.44 0.49
N ASP A 316 27.47 -13.52 -0.39
CA ASP A 316 26.67 -12.35 -0.03
C ASP A 316 25.29 -12.74 0.51
N VAL A 317 24.60 -13.68 -0.16
CA VAL A 317 23.31 -14.19 0.31
C VAL A 317 23.48 -14.85 1.69
N ASN A 318 24.52 -15.64 1.89
CA ASN A 318 24.78 -16.27 3.19
C ASN A 318 25.08 -15.24 4.27
N ALA A 319 25.83 -14.18 3.95
CA ALA A 319 26.08 -13.07 4.87
C ALA A 319 24.79 -12.32 5.22
N LEU A 320 23.90 -12.07 4.26
CA LEU A 320 22.60 -11.42 4.48
C LEU A 320 21.70 -12.24 5.41
N PHE A 321 21.57 -13.55 5.19
CA PHE A 321 20.77 -14.39 6.09
C PHE A 321 21.36 -14.49 7.50
N SER A 322 22.69 -14.51 7.62
CA SER A 322 23.39 -14.58 8.91
C SER A 322 23.29 -13.27 9.72
N SER A 323 23.01 -12.15 9.06
CA SER A 323 22.92 -10.83 9.70
C SER A 323 21.50 -10.40 10.05
N THR A 324 20.51 -11.29 9.97
CA THR A 324 19.09 -11.00 10.27
C THR A 324 18.78 -10.76 11.75
N HIS A 325 19.72 -11.02 12.66
CA HIS A 325 19.52 -10.89 14.11
C HIS A 325 19.19 -9.45 14.57
N THR A 326 19.78 -8.43 13.92
CA THR A 326 19.45 -7.02 14.16
C THR A 326 19.28 -6.26 12.85
N ALA A 327 18.52 -5.18 12.87
CA ALA A 327 18.35 -4.32 11.70
C ALA A 327 19.69 -3.69 11.27
N ASP A 328 20.55 -3.31 12.22
CA ASP A 328 21.83 -2.66 11.94
C ASP A 328 22.83 -3.63 11.29
N SER A 329 22.94 -4.87 11.80
CA SER A 329 23.77 -5.89 11.18
C SER A 329 23.33 -6.19 9.75
N PHE A 330 22.03 -6.31 9.52
CA PHE A 330 21.47 -6.55 8.21
C PHE A 330 21.75 -5.38 7.26
N MET A 331 21.56 -4.14 7.74
CA MET A 331 21.87 -2.93 6.99
C MET A 331 23.33 -2.86 6.55
N ARG A 332 24.27 -3.21 7.44
CA ARG A 332 25.70 -3.28 7.10
C ARG A 332 25.97 -4.33 6.01
N SER A 333 25.35 -5.51 6.10
CA SER A 333 25.49 -6.55 5.06
C SER A 333 24.96 -6.09 3.71
N VAL A 334 23.79 -5.44 3.67
CA VAL A 334 23.23 -4.88 2.43
C VAL A 334 24.14 -3.81 1.84
N ARG A 335 24.69 -2.91 2.67
CA ARG A 335 25.65 -1.90 2.22
C ARG A 335 26.92 -2.54 1.63
N ASN A 336 27.45 -3.57 2.28
CA ASN A 336 28.62 -4.30 1.79
C ASN A 336 28.36 -5.00 0.45
N PHE A 337 27.15 -5.55 0.26
CA PHE A 337 26.71 -6.07 -1.04
C PHE A 337 26.70 -4.96 -2.10
N LEU A 338 26.05 -3.82 -1.83
CA LEU A 338 25.97 -2.73 -2.81
C LEU A 338 27.32 -2.14 -3.19
N ARG A 339 28.30 -2.11 -2.27
CA ARG A 339 29.67 -1.67 -2.58
C ARG A 339 30.35 -2.50 -3.67
N GLN A 340 29.90 -3.74 -3.89
CA GLN A 340 30.42 -4.63 -4.93
C GLN A 340 29.83 -4.32 -6.32
N SER A 341 28.79 -3.51 -6.41
CA SER A 341 28.22 -3.05 -7.67
C SER A 341 29.04 -1.89 -8.27
N ASP A 342 29.17 -1.88 -9.59
CA ASP A 342 29.88 -0.84 -10.32
C ASP A 342 29.33 0.55 -10.04
N GLU A 343 28.00 0.66 -10.05
CA GLU A 343 27.23 1.91 -9.96
C GLU A 343 27.25 2.53 -8.56
N PHE A 344 27.51 1.75 -7.51
CA PHE A 344 27.48 2.20 -6.11
C PHE A 344 28.86 2.45 -5.51
N SER A 345 29.93 1.91 -6.13
CA SER A 345 31.30 2.07 -5.64
C SER A 345 31.79 3.53 -5.57
N GLU A 346 31.23 4.45 -6.36
CA GLU A 346 31.61 5.87 -6.38
C GLU A 346 30.85 6.75 -5.37
N TYR A 347 29.74 6.28 -4.80
CA TYR A 347 28.81 7.11 -4.02
C TYR A 347 28.62 6.65 -2.56
N ASP A 348 29.54 5.81 -2.08
CA ASP A 348 29.49 5.12 -0.78
C ASP A 348 29.35 6.06 0.44
N ARG A 349 29.85 7.30 0.35
CA ARG A 349 29.79 8.27 1.46
C ARG A 349 28.39 8.81 1.76
N ASP A 350 27.45 8.71 0.83
CA ASP A 350 26.11 9.31 0.98
C ASP A 350 25.10 8.36 1.66
N LEU A 351 25.43 7.06 1.75
CA LEU A 351 24.57 6.04 2.38
C LEU A 351 24.93 5.87 3.87
N PHE A 352 24.26 6.66 4.71
CA PHE A 352 24.32 6.63 6.20
C PHE A 352 25.69 7.00 6.80
N PRO A 353 26.02 8.31 6.89
CA PRO A 353 27.20 8.78 7.63
C PRO A 353 27.20 8.36 9.11
N GLU A 354 26.01 8.27 9.73
CA GLU A 354 25.83 7.86 11.14
C GLU A 354 26.34 6.43 11.41
N LEU A 355 26.20 5.51 10.45
CA LEU A 355 26.71 4.14 10.57
C LEU A 355 28.23 4.08 10.39
N GLU A 356 28.82 4.98 9.59
CA GLU A 356 30.28 5.08 9.48
C GLU A 356 30.90 5.57 10.78
N GLU A 357 30.29 6.56 11.43
CA GLU A 357 30.74 7.05 12.73
C GLU A 357 30.69 5.96 13.79
N HIS A 358 29.61 5.18 13.83
CA HIS A 358 29.49 4.03 14.73
C HIS A 358 30.54 2.95 14.43
N ASP A 359 30.70 2.55 13.16
CA ASP A 359 31.71 1.56 12.74
C ASP A 359 33.14 2.04 13.03
N ALA A 360 33.42 3.34 12.85
CA ALA A 360 34.71 3.94 13.17
C ALA A 360 34.98 3.93 14.67
N ALA A 361 33.96 4.22 15.50
CA ALA A 361 34.05 4.14 16.95
C ALA A 361 34.33 2.71 17.42
N GLU A 362 33.62 1.71 16.87
CA GLU A 362 33.79 0.30 17.23
C GLU A 362 35.15 -0.25 16.79
N ARG A 363 35.66 0.15 15.61
CA ARG A 363 37.02 -0.17 15.15
C ARG A 363 38.09 0.46 16.04
N GLU A 364 37.88 1.70 16.48
CA GLU A 364 38.80 2.39 17.38
C GLU A 364 38.80 1.75 18.77
N GLU A 365 37.64 1.36 19.29
CA GLU A 365 37.51 0.62 20.54
C GLU A 365 38.20 -0.75 20.46
N THR A 366 37.99 -1.49 19.37
CA THR A 366 38.68 -2.77 19.11
C THR A 366 40.18 -2.58 19.02
N ARG A 367 40.67 -1.53 18.34
CA ARG A 367 42.09 -1.19 18.28
C ARG A 367 42.66 -0.84 19.66
N ARG A 368 41.91 -0.13 20.50
CA ARG A 368 42.30 0.17 21.88
C ARG A 368 42.40 -1.09 22.73
N LEU A 369 41.44 -2.01 22.60
CA LEU A 369 41.45 -3.31 23.26
C LEU A 369 42.66 -4.14 22.83
N ILE A 370 42.92 -4.26 21.54
CA ILE A 370 44.09 -5.00 21.00
C ILE A 370 45.40 -4.38 21.48
N ARG A 371 45.54 -3.04 21.45
CA ARG A 371 46.71 -2.35 22.01
C ARG A 371 46.86 -2.59 23.52
N GLY A 372 45.74 -2.60 24.26
CA GLY A 372 45.70 -2.87 25.68
C GLY A 372 46.06 -4.31 26.06
N ILE A 373 45.81 -5.28 25.18
CA ILE A 373 46.25 -6.67 25.33
C ILE A 373 47.75 -6.76 25.02
N TYR A 374 48.20 -6.19 23.90
CA TYR A 374 49.61 -6.20 23.48
C TYR A 374 50.55 -5.57 24.54
N ASN A 375 50.13 -4.44 25.13
CA ASN A 375 50.90 -3.75 26.18
C ASN A 375 50.91 -4.50 27.52
N ARG A 376 49.95 -5.39 27.78
CA ARG A 376 49.97 -6.27 28.96
C ARG A 376 50.90 -7.46 28.75
N THR A 377 50.85 -8.09 27.57
CA THR A 377 51.74 -9.21 27.22
C THR A 377 53.21 -8.86 27.04
N MET A 378 53.56 -7.57 26.97
CA MET A 378 54.95 -7.09 26.89
C MET A 378 55.51 -6.60 28.25
N LYS A 379 54.67 -6.58 29.29
CA LYS A 379 55.06 -6.19 30.65
C LYS A 379 55.22 -7.39 31.60
N ASP A 380 54.76 -8.55 31.17
CA ASP A 380 55.10 -9.86 31.72
C ASP A 380 56.23 -10.47 30.87
#